data_AF-A0A3G6TGC1-F1
#
_entry.id   AF-A0A3G6TGC1-F1
#
_cell.length_a   1.000
_cell.length_b   1.000
_cell.length_c   1.000
_cell.angle_alpha   90.00
_cell.angle_beta   90.00
_cell.angle_gamma   90.00
#
_symmetry.space_group_name_H-M   'P 1'
#
loop_
_entity.id
_entity.type
_entity.pdbx_description
1 polymer ?
#
loop_
_entity_poly.entity_id
_entity_poly.type
_entity_poly.pdbx_seq_one_letter_code
_entity_poly.pdbx_strand_id
1 'polypeptide(L)'
;MKNNPFLTVLLLFCIQVLLIKYLDYIDFETEGGEGLHIAFICFFIPTVSIILNLFTGESRYKKSFRYFTFFIVIASLLIFVALSYLGALGKAYQH
;
A
#
# COMPACT_ATOMS: atom_id res chain seq x y z
N MET A 1 5.74 19.72 -14.49
CA MET A 1 5.26 18.36 -14.17
C MET A 1 6.38 17.33 -13.99
N LYS A 2 7.60 17.55 -14.51
CA LYS A 2 8.76 16.65 -14.28
C LYS A 2 9.09 16.62 -12.76
N ASN A 3 9.21 15.42 -12.19
CA ASN A 3 9.54 15.13 -10.78
C ASN A 3 8.48 15.54 -9.73
N ASN A 4 7.20 15.26 -9.98
CA ASN A 4 6.16 15.40 -8.96
C ASN A 4 6.03 14.10 -8.13
N PRO A 5 6.41 14.09 -6.83
CA PRO A 5 6.40 12.88 -6.01
C PRO A 5 4.98 12.34 -5.76
N PHE A 6 3.94 13.19 -5.85
CA PHE A 6 2.54 12.77 -5.75
C PHE A 6 2.12 11.92 -6.95
N LEU A 7 2.55 12.31 -8.16
CA LEU A 7 2.24 11.57 -9.38
C LEU A 7 2.94 10.20 -9.35
N THR A 8 4.16 10.13 -8.81
CA THR A 8 4.88 8.87 -8.64
C THR A 8 4.14 7.92 -7.71
N VAL A 9 3.68 8.40 -6.54
CA VAL A 9 2.90 7.57 -5.61
C VAL A 9 1.57 7.12 -6.23
N LEU A 10 0.88 7.99 -6.96
CA LEU A 10 -0.36 7.64 -7.67
C LEU A 10 -0.10 6.54 -8.72
N LEU A 11 0.95 6.68 -9.52
CA LEU A 11 1.29 5.69 -10.54
C LEU A 11 1.63 4.33 -9.91
N LEU A 12 2.40 4.35 -8.81
CA LEU A 12 2.71 3.14 -8.05
C LEU A 12 1.46 2.48 -7.46
N PHE A 13 0.51 3.28 -6.97
CA PHE A 13 -0.79 2.77 -6.52
C PHE A 13 -1.54 2.08 -7.66
N CYS A 14 -1.60 2.69 -8.85
CA CYS A 14 -2.22 2.06 -10.02
C CYS A 14 -1.53 0.74 -10.41
N ILE A 15 -0.19 0.70 -10.45
CA ILE A 15 0.58 -0.51 -10.75
C ILE A 15 0.30 -1.61 -9.71
N GLN A 16 0.25 -1.25 -8.42
CA GLN A 16 -0.04 -2.19 -7.33
C GLN A 16 -1.42 -2.84 -7.49
N VAL A 17 -2.45 -2.04 -7.78
CA VAL A 17 -3.83 -2.55 -8.01
C VAL A 17 -3.86 -3.50 -9.20
N LEU A 18 -3.16 -3.15 -10.29
CA LEU A 18 -3.10 -3.95 -11.50
C LEU A 18 -2.36 -5.27 -11.27
N LEU A 19 -1.27 -5.24 -10.49
CA LEU A 19 -0.53 -6.43 -10.07
C LEU A 19 -1.38 -7.37 -9.22
N ILE A 20 -2.15 -6.85 -8.26
CA ILE A 20 -3.07 -7.68 -7.44
C ILE A 20 -4.09 -8.37 -8.33
N LYS A 21 -4.71 -7.63 -9.26
CA LYS A 21 -5.66 -8.21 -10.21
C LYS A 21 -5.03 -9.25 -11.12
N TYR A 22 -3.78 -9.04 -11.51
CA TYR A 22 -3.04 -10.01 -12.30
C TYR A 22 -2.74 -11.29 -11.51
N LEU A 23 -2.30 -11.16 -10.24
CA LEU A 23 -2.04 -12.30 -9.36
C LEU A 23 -3.31 -13.12 -9.06
N ASP A 24 -4.43 -12.43 -8.85
CA ASP A 24 -5.77 -13.02 -8.70
C ASP A 24 -6.20 -13.76 -9.98
N TYR A 25 -5.90 -13.18 -11.17
CA TYR A 25 -6.24 -13.80 -12.45
C TYR A 25 -5.45 -15.07 -12.76
N ILE A 26 -4.17 -15.12 -12.39
CA ILE A 26 -3.32 -16.30 -12.65
C ILE A 26 -3.47 -17.39 -11.58
N ASP A 27 -4.44 -17.24 -10.67
CA ASP A 27 -4.74 -18.14 -9.56
C ASP A 27 -3.45 -18.55 -8.82
N PHE A 28 -2.61 -17.55 -8.54
CA PHE A 28 -1.40 -17.74 -7.75
C PHE A 28 -1.85 -17.96 -6.30
N GLU A 29 -2.42 -19.14 -6.01
CA GLU A 29 -2.60 -19.68 -4.67
C GLU A 29 -1.20 -19.76 -4.05
N THR A 30 -0.81 -18.65 -3.46
CA THR A 30 0.55 -18.48 -3.00
C THR A 30 0.61 -19.21 -1.66
N GLU A 31 1.47 -20.21 -1.57
CA GLU A 31 1.71 -21.03 -0.36
C GLU A 31 2.10 -20.20 0.90
N GLY A 32 2.25 -18.88 0.77
CA GLY A 32 2.39 -17.94 1.88
C GLY A 32 1.03 -17.47 2.39
N GLY A 33 0.67 -17.88 3.61
CA GLY A 33 -0.65 -17.63 4.20
C GLY A 33 -1.19 -16.21 4.00
N GLU A 34 -2.51 -16.10 3.81
CA GLU A 34 -3.29 -14.90 3.45
C GLU A 34 -2.87 -13.61 4.16
N GLY A 35 -2.43 -13.69 5.43
CA GLY A 35 -1.95 -12.54 6.20
C GLY A 35 -0.71 -11.85 5.60
N LEU A 36 0.19 -12.59 4.95
CA LEU A 36 1.43 -12.05 4.37
C LEU A 36 1.13 -11.23 3.10
N HIS A 37 0.17 -11.68 2.29
CA HIS A 37 -0.31 -10.93 1.13
C HIS A 37 -1.02 -9.64 1.53
N ILE A 38 -1.89 -9.71 2.55
CA ILE A 38 -2.60 -8.52 3.07
C ILE A 38 -1.60 -7.50 3.62
N ALA A 39 -0.59 -7.95 4.39
CA ALA A 39 0.47 -7.07 4.88
C ALA A 39 1.26 -6.43 3.73
N PHE A 40 1.66 -7.22 2.72
CA PHE A 40 2.41 -6.69 1.58
C PHE A 40 1.62 -5.61 0.83
N ILE A 41 0.33 -5.86 0.57
CA ILE A 41 -0.55 -4.90 -0.11
C ILE A 41 -0.72 -3.61 0.70
N CYS A 42 -0.94 -3.73 2.02
CA CYS A 42 -1.14 -2.55 2.86
C CYS A 42 0.13 -1.71 3.04
N PHE A 43 1.30 -2.34 3.16
CA PHE A 43 2.54 -1.64 3.55
C PHE A 43 3.50 -1.31 2.40
N PHE A 44 3.32 -1.85 1.20
CA PHE A 44 4.19 -1.52 0.05
C PHE A 44 4.17 -0.03 -0.30
N ILE A 45 2.99 0.56 -0.49
CA ILE A 45 2.82 1.96 -0.87
C ILE A 45 3.31 2.95 0.22
N PRO A 46 3.02 2.73 1.52
CA PRO A 46 3.63 3.48 2.61
C PRO A 46 5.16 3.41 2.60
N THR A 47 5.73 2.22 2.41
CA THR A 47 7.18 2.02 2.40
C THR A 47 7.83 2.81 1.26
N VAL A 48 7.28 2.73 0.05
CA VAL A 48 7.80 3.49 -1.10
C VAL A 48 7.61 5.00 -0.89
N SER A 49 6.51 5.44 -0.28
CA SER A 49 6.31 6.87 0.05
C SER A 49 7.35 7.38 1.05
N ILE A 50 7.71 6.59 2.07
CA ILE A 50 8.77 6.93 3.02
C ILE A 50 10.13 7.04 2.30
N ILE A 51 10.46 6.08 1.44
CA ILE A 51 11.70 6.08 0.65
C ILE A 51 11.74 7.33 -0.24
N LEU A 52 10.66 7.61 -0.98
CA LEU A 52 10.57 8.81 -1.82
C LEU A 52 10.72 10.09 -0.99
N ASN A 53 10.16 10.15 0.22
CA ASN A 53 10.25 11.32 1.08
C ASN A 53 11.70 11.57 1.54
N LEU A 54 12.48 10.52 1.77
CA LEU A 54 13.92 10.60 2.05
C LEU A 54 14.72 11.15 0.85
N PHE A 55 14.38 10.72 -0.38
CA PHE A 55 15.07 11.16 -1.60
C PHE A 55 14.56 12.50 -2.18
N THR A 56 13.45 13.04 -1.70
CA THR A 56 12.82 14.26 -2.24
C THR A 56 13.63 15.55 -1.99
N GLY A 57 14.70 15.52 -1.16
CA GLY A 57 15.62 16.65 -0.97
C GLY A 57 14.94 17.94 -0.49
N GLU A 58 15.55 19.12 -0.73
CA GLU A 58 14.92 20.44 -0.55
C GLU A 58 14.04 20.82 -1.75
N SER A 59 13.12 19.95 -2.15
CA SER A 59 12.15 20.32 -3.18
C SER A 59 11.06 21.23 -2.61
N ARG A 60 10.45 22.04 -3.49
CA ARG A 60 9.25 22.85 -3.20
C ARG A 60 8.10 22.04 -2.60
N TYR A 61 8.07 20.71 -2.81
CA TYR A 61 7.01 19.82 -2.35
C TYR A 61 7.33 19.08 -1.04
N LYS A 62 8.55 19.21 -0.49
CA LYS A 62 9.03 18.44 0.67
C LYS A 62 8.06 18.46 1.86
N LYS A 63 7.58 19.64 2.24
CA LYS A 63 6.68 19.80 3.39
C LYS A 63 5.34 19.10 3.16
N SER A 64 4.69 19.35 2.02
CA SER A 64 3.41 18.74 1.67
C SER A 64 3.52 17.22 1.48
N PHE A 65 4.60 16.76 0.85
CA PHE A 65 4.84 15.33 0.62
C PHE A 65 5.11 14.58 1.93
N ARG A 66 5.76 15.22 2.91
CA ARG A 66 5.95 14.66 4.24
C ARG A 66 4.61 14.42 4.96
N TYR A 67 3.69 15.40 4.94
CA TYR A 67 2.35 15.21 5.53
C TYR A 67 1.56 14.12 4.82
N PHE A 68 1.64 14.08 3.48
CA PHE A 68 1.01 13.04 2.69
C PHE A 68 1.57 11.64 3.00
N THR A 69 2.88 11.53 3.20
CA THR A 69 3.52 10.27 3.60
C THR A 69 3.00 9.81 4.96
N PHE A 70 2.91 10.71 5.95
CA PHE A 70 2.31 10.38 7.25
C PHE A 70 0.85 9.94 7.12
N PHE A 71 0.07 10.63 6.30
CA PHE A 71 -1.32 10.27 6.04
C PHE A 71 -1.45 8.86 5.45
N ILE A 72 -0.63 8.52 4.44
CA ILE A 72 -0.62 7.18 3.83
C ILE A 72 -0.24 6.10 4.85
N VAL A 73 0.76 6.37 5.70
CA VAL A 73 1.17 5.41 6.74
C VAL A 73 0.02 5.14 7.70
N ILE A 74 -0.66 6.19 8.20
CA ILE A 74 -1.81 6.01 9.10
C ILE A 74 -2.95 5.28 8.40
N ALA A 75 -3.28 5.67 7.17
CA ALA A 75 -4.33 5.02 6.39
C ALA A 75 -4.04 3.53 6.17
N SER A 76 -2.78 3.16 5.88
CA SER A 76 -2.39 1.76 5.70
C SER A 76 -2.55 0.92 6.96
N LEU A 77 -2.23 1.49 8.14
CA LEU A 77 -2.42 0.80 9.43
C LEU A 77 -3.90 0.55 9.69
N LEU A 78 -4.76 1.56 9.44
CA LEU A 78 -6.20 1.42 9.61
C LEU A 78 -6.79 0.37 8.67
N ILE A 79 -6.40 0.39 7.39
CA ILE A 79 -6.85 -0.58 6.39
C ILE A 79 -6.37 -1.99 6.76
N PHE A 80 -5.12 -2.14 7.19
CA PHE A 80 -4.58 -3.43 7.61
C PHE A 80 -5.35 -4.03 8.79
N VAL A 81 -5.66 -3.22 9.80
CA VAL A 81 -6.47 -3.66 10.95
C VAL A 81 -7.88 -4.05 10.51
N ALA A 82 -8.51 -3.23 9.67
CA ALA A 82 -9.86 -3.50 9.16
C ALA A 82 -9.91 -4.82 8.35
N LEU A 83 -8.97 -5.01 7.42
CA LEU A 83 -8.89 -6.22 6.59
C LEU A 83 -8.55 -7.46 7.42
N SER A 84 -7.65 -7.33 8.40
CA SER A 84 -7.30 -8.44 9.31
C SER A 84 -8.51 -8.86 10.15
N TYR A 85 -9.28 -7.89 10.66
CA TYR A 85 -10.51 -8.15 11.40
C TYR A 85 -11.58 -8.81 10.52
N LEU A 86 -11.80 -8.28 9.30
CA LEU A 86 -12.72 -8.85 8.32
C LEU A 86 -12.33 -10.28 7.92
N GLY A 87 -11.05 -10.55 7.69
CA GLY A 87 -10.55 -11.89 7.39
C GLY A 87 -10.78 -12.88 8.54
N ALA A 88 -10.54 -12.44 9.78
CA ALA A 88 -10.83 -13.26 10.97
C ALA A 88 -12.34 -13.54 11.11
N LEU A 89 -13.19 -12.54 10.86
CA LEU A 89 -14.64 -12.68 10.92
C LEU A 89 -15.17 -13.62 9.83
N GLY A 90 -14.62 -13.53 8.62
CA GLY A 90 -14.96 -14.41 7.50
C GLY A 90 -14.67 -15.88 7.81
N LYS A 91 -13.52 -16.17 8.42
CA LYS A 91 -13.19 -17.54 8.87
C LYS A 91 -14.11 -18.04 9.99
N ALA A 92 -14.52 -17.16 10.90
CA ALA A 92 -15.44 -17.52 11.99
C ALA A 92 -16.86 -17.83 11.50
N TYR A 93 -17.31 -17.20 10.40
CA TYR A 93 -18.64 -17.42 9.81
C TYR A 93 -18.68 -18.53 8.76
N GLN A 94 -17.54 -19.00 8.27
CA GLN A 94 -17.44 -20.17 7.40
C GLN A 94 -17.54 -21.51 8.14
N HIS A 95 -17.73 -21.49 9.47
CA HIS A 95 -17.82 -22.68 10.31
C HIS A 95 -19.25 -23.08 10.69
#